data_AF-A0A5C6VVC2-F1
#
_entry.id   AF-A0A5C6VVC2-F1
#
_cell.length_a   1.000
_cell.length_b   1.000
_cell.length_c   1.000
_cell.angle_alpha   90.00
_cell.angle_beta   90.00
_cell.angle_gamma   90.00
#
_symmetry.space_group_name_H-M   'P 1'
#
loop_
_entity.id
_entity.type
_entity.pdbx_description
1 polymer ?
#
loop_
_entity_poly.entity_id
_entity_poly.type
_entity_poly.pdbx_seq_one_letter_code
_entity_poly.pdbx_strand_id
1 'polypeptide(L)'
;MRNLERSGEDSRRRRALAARLDTALKRAGISTACVARLLNVGMHDVQFWRRGITVPPVNIFPRIAAFLDVDAFWLCTGQAAGAPAT
;
A
#
# COMPACT_ATOMS: atom_id res chain seq x y z
N MET A 1 14.63 12.48 23.74
CA MET A 1 14.76 11.64 22.52
C MET A 1 13.39 11.03 22.12
N ARG A 2 12.37 11.84 21.77
CA ARG A 2 11.00 11.34 21.47
C ARG A 2 10.60 11.38 19.98
N ASN A 3 11.44 11.97 19.12
CA ASN A 3 11.16 12.06 17.66
C ASN A 3 11.72 10.88 16.86
N LEU A 4 12.73 10.17 17.38
CA LEU A 4 13.37 9.07 16.67
C LEU A 4 12.48 7.82 16.64
N GLU A 5 11.80 7.55 17.75
CA GLU A 5 10.87 6.42 17.89
C GLU A 5 9.65 6.58 16.97
N ARG A 6 9.09 7.79 16.90
CA ARG A 6 8.00 8.13 15.97
C ARG A 6 8.43 7.95 14.51
N SER A 7 9.62 8.44 14.15
CA SER A 7 10.16 8.31 12.79
C SER A 7 10.42 6.84 12.39
N GLY A 8 10.93 6.02 13.31
CA GLY A 8 11.13 4.59 13.11
C GLY A 8 9.82 3.82 12.94
N GLU A 9 8.79 4.18 13.71
CA GLU A 9 7.48 3.54 13.61
C GLU A 9 6.75 3.93 12.33
N ASP A 10 6.79 5.21 11.93
CA ASP A 10 6.24 5.66 10.66
C ASP A 10 6.96 5.00 9.47
N SER A 11 8.28 4.83 9.55
CA SER A 11 9.05 4.11 8.54
C SER A 11 8.65 2.63 8.46
N ARG A 12 8.41 1.98 9.61
CA ARG A 12 7.92 0.59 9.67
C ARG A 12 6.53 0.46 9.06
N ARG A 13 5.61 1.37 9.38
CA ARG A 13 4.25 1.41 8.80
C ARG A 13 4.30 1.57 7.28
N ARG A 14 5.12 2.50 6.78
CA ARG A 14 5.33 2.71 5.34
C ARG A 14 5.88 1.47 4.64
N ARG A 15 6.89 0.81 5.22
CA ARG A 15 7.43 -0.43 4.65
C ARG A 15 6.44 -1.59 4.70
N ALA A 16 5.64 -1.70 5.76
CA ALA A 16 4.61 -2.73 5.86
C ALA A 16 3.50 -2.53 4.82
N LEU A 17 3.06 -1.28 4.61
CA LEU A 17 2.13 -0.93 3.53
C LEU A 17 2.71 -1.29 2.16
N ALA A 18 3.96 -0.89 1.91
CA ALA A 18 4.66 -1.15 0.66
C ALA A 18 4.74 -2.64 0.33
N ALA A 19 5.09 -3.47 1.33
CA ALA A 19 5.17 -4.92 1.17
C ALA A 19 3.79 -5.54 0.83
N ARG A 20 2.70 -5.04 1.43
CA ARG A 20 1.34 -5.51 1.13
C ARG A 20 0.90 -5.11 -0.25
N LEU A 21 1.11 -3.85 -0.63
CA LEU A 21 0.82 -3.37 -1.98
C LEU A 21 1.60 -4.19 -3.01
N ASP A 22 2.90 -4.38 -2.79
CA ASP A 22 3.75 -5.17 -3.67
C ASP A 22 3.27 -6.64 -3.80
N THR A 23 2.88 -7.25 -2.69
CA THR A 23 2.34 -8.62 -2.67
C THR A 23 1.00 -8.70 -3.40
N ALA A 24 0.08 -7.75 -3.16
CA ALA A 24 -1.22 -7.74 -3.81
C ALA A 24 -1.09 -7.56 -5.33
N LEU A 25 -0.21 -6.65 -5.77
CA LEU A 25 0.09 -6.46 -7.19
C LEU A 25 0.68 -7.71 -7.85
N LYS A 26 1.64 -8.37 -7.17
CA LYS A 26 2.23 -9.62 -7.64
C LYS A 26 1.21 -10.75 -7.73
N ARG A 27 0.34 -10.90 -6.71
CA ARG A 27 -0.70 -11.93 -6.68
C ARG A 27 -1.74 -11.73 -7.78
N ALA A 28 -2.09 -10.49 -8.08
CA ALA A 28 -3.01 -10.16 -9.15
C ALA A 28 -2.36 -10.14 -10.55
N GLY A 29 -1.04 -10.39 -10.66
CA GLY A 29 -0.32 -10.39 -11.94
C GLY A 29 -0.24 -9.01 -12.61
N ILE A 30 -0.42 -7.94 -11.84
CA ILE A 30 -0.52 -6.57 -12.36
C ILE A 30 0.85 -5.89 -12.34
N SER A 31 1.23 -5.33 -13.50
CA SER A 31 2.46 -4.55 -13.64
C SER A 31 2.29 -3.12 -13.08
N THR A 32 3.39 -2.54 -12.57
CA THR A 32 3.45 -1.14 -12.10
C THR A 32 2.91 -0.15 -13.13
N ALA A 33 3.18 -0.38 -14.42
CA ALA A 33 2.74 0.50 -15.50
C ALA A 33 1.22 0.50 -15.66
N CYS A 34 0.57 -0.64 -15.41
CA CYS A 34 -0.89 -0.76 -15.45
C CYS A 34 -1.53 0.04 -14.30
N VAL A 35 -0.98 -0.08 -13.10
CA VAL A 35 -1.42 0.69 -11.92
C VAL A 35 -1.25 2.19 -12.13
N ALA A 36 -0.09 2.61 -12.65
CA ALA A 36 0.19 4.01 -12.93
C ALA A 36 -0.83 4.60 -13.93
N ARG A 37 -1.14 3.85 -14.99
CA ARG A 37 -2.14 4.24 -15.98
C ARG A 37 -3.55 4.31 -15.39
N LEU A 38 -3.95 3.30 -14.62
CA LEU A 38 -5.26 3.24 -13.97
C LEU A 38 -5.50 4.42 -13.03
N LEU A 39 -4.47 4.77 -12.26
CA LEU A 39 -4.56 5.83 -11.25
C LEU A 39 -4.28 7.22 -11.82
N ASN A 40 -3.85 7.31 -13.08
CA ASN A 40 -3.38 8.53 -13.72
C ASN A 40 -2.23 9.20 -12.93
N VAL A 41 -1.27 8.39 -12.49
CA VAL A 41 -0.10 8.83 -11.71
C VAL A 41 1.21 8.42 -12.40
N GLY A 42 2.33 9.01 -11.97
CA GLY A 42 3.64 8.64 -12.48
C GLY A 42 4.05 7.22 -12.09
N MET A 43 4.75 6.52 -12.99
CA MET A 43 5.28 5.18 -12.67
C MET A 43 6.30 5.23 -11.52
N HIS A 44 7.01 6.35 -11.37
CA HIS A 44 7.92 6.57 -10.25
C HIS A 44 7.19 6.64 -8.91
N ASP A 45 6.00 7.26 -8.86
CA ASP A 45 5.19 7.32 -7.63
C ASP A 45 4.80 5.92 -7.17
N VAL A 46 4.31 5.08 -8.10
CA VAL A 46 3.95 3.69 -7.79
C VAL A 46 5.17 2.89 -7.34
N GLN A 47 6.35 3.10 -7.93
CA GLN A 47 7.58 2.46 -7.47
C GLN A 47 7.99 2.93 -6.07
N PHE A 48 7.84 4.21 -5.75
CA PHE A 48 8.12 4.73 -4.42
C PHE A 48 7.18 4.15 -3.38
N TRP A 49 5.89 3.98 -3.70
CA TRP A 49 4.93 3.30 -2.83
C TRP A 49 5.30 1.85 -2.61
N ARG A 50 5.65 1.10 -3.66
CA ARG A 50 6.09 -0.30 -3.57
C ARG A 50 7.39 -0.48 -2.78
N ARG A 51 8.24 0.56 -2.71
CA ARG A 51 9.48 0.56 -1.92
C ARG A 51 9.32 1.16 -0.52
N GLY A 52 8.15 1.70 -0.19
CA GLY A 52 7.85 2.33 1.11
C GLY A 52 8.57 3.66 1.33
N ILE A 53 8.98 4.32 0.25
CA ILE A 53 9.62 5.64 0.28
C ILE A 53 8.56 6.71 0.53
N THR A 54 7.46 6.66 -0.21
CA THR A 54 6.29 7.52 -0.05
C THR A 54 5.03 6.68 0.20
N VAL A 55 3.97 7.34 0.64
CA VAL A 55 2.66 6.71 0.85
C VAL A 55 1.72 7.19 -0.25
N PRO A 56 0.89 6.30 -0.84
CA PRO A 56 -0.14 6.75 -1.77
C PRO A 56 -1.11 7.71 -1.09
N PRO A 57 -1.68 8.68 -1.84
CA PRO A 57 -2.75 9.53 -1.34
C PRO A 57 -3.97 8.73 -0.89
N VAL A 58 -4.75 9.25 0.06
CA VAL A 58 -5.93 8.55 0.62
C VAL A 58 -6.96 8.18 -0.47
N ASN A 59 -7.09 9.02 -1.51
CA ASN A 59 -8.01 8.82 -2.62
C ASN A 59 -7.58 7.69 -3.58
N ILE A 60 -6.34 7.22 -3.49
CA ILE A 60 -5.79 6.16 -4.34
C ILE A 60 -6.07 4.77 -3.75
N PHE A 61 -6.11 4.64 -2.43
CA PHE A 61 -6.39 3.37 -1.75
C PHE A 61 -7.68 2.67 -2.22
N PRO A 62 -8.86 3.32 -2.25
CA PRO A 62 -10.08 2.65 -2.70
C PRO A 62 -10.02 2.21 -4.16
N ARG A 63 -9.29 2.96 -5.02
CA ARG A 63 -9.11 2.60 -6.43
C ARG A 63 -8.22 1.37 -6.61
N ILE A 64 -7.12 1.29 -5.86
CA ILE A 64 -6.25 0.10 -5.86
C ILE A 64 -6.99 -1.11 -5.27
N ALA A 65 -7.69 -0.91 -4.17
CA ALA A 65 -8.48 -1.94 -3.49
C ALA A 65 -9.52 -2.55 -4.43
N ALA A 66 -10.34 -1.71 -5.07
CA ALA A 66 -11.33 -2.15 -6.05
C ALA A 66 -10.70 -2.85 -7.26
N PHE A 67 -9.54 -2.39 -7.72
CA PHE A 67 -8.88 -2.98 -8.88
C PHE A 67 -8.22 -4.32 -8.58
N LEU A 68 -7.70 -4.51 -7.37
CA LEU A 68 -7.06 -5.76 -6.94
C LEU A 68 -8.06 -6.74 -6.30
N ASP A 69 -9.33 -6.37 -6.21
CA ASP A 69 -10.35 -7.11 -5.47
C ASP A 69 -9.89 -7.42 -4.03
N VAL A 70 -9.27 -6.43 -3.38
CA VAL A 70 -8.84 -6.52 -1.98
C VAL A 70 -9.52 -5.48 -1.13
N ASP A 71 -9.66 -5.77 0.16
CA ASP A 71 -10.21 -4.81 1.11
C ASP A 71 -9.25 -3.62 1.33
N ALA A 72 -9.81 -2.40 1.25
CA ALA A 72 -9.03 -1.17 1.43
C ALA A 72 -8.49 -1.05 2.87
N PHE A 73 -9.22 -1.55 3.86
CA PHE A 73 -8.80 -1.54 5.25
C PHE A 73 -7.62 -2.51 5.48
N TRP A 74 -7.65 -3.71 4.87
CA TRP A 74 -6.53 -4.63 4.83
C TRP A 74 -5.31 -4.04 4.13
N LEU A 75 -5.49 -3.32 3.03
CA LEU A 75 -4.39 -2.68 2.33
C LEU A 75 -3.70 -1.65 3.25
N CYS A 76 -4.47 -0.83 3.96
CA CYS A 76 -3.98 0.20 4.87
C CYS A 76 -3.33 -0.35 6.15
N THR A 77 -3.99 -1.30 6.81
CA THR A 77 -3.65 -1.73 8.18
C THR A 77 -2.97 -3.11 8.21
N GLY A 78 -3.15 -3.91 7.17
CA GLY A 78 -2.79 -5.33 7.16
C GLY A 78 -3.72 -6.21 7.96
N GLN A 79 -4.77 -5.65 8.58
CA GLN A 79 -5.78 -6.41 9.28
C GLN A 79 -6.89 -6.75 8.29
N ALA A 80 -7.20 -8.04 8.14
CA ALA A 80 -8.39 -8.41 7.40
C ALA A 80 -9.60 -7.90 8.19
N ALA A 81 -10.52 -7.19 7.53
CA ALA A 81 -11.83 -6.88 8.09
C ALA A 81 -12.55 -8.21 8.37
N GLY A 82 -12.35 -8.79 9.56
CA GLY A 82 -12.98 -10.05 9.98
C GLY A 82 -12.07 -11.26 10.14
N ALA A 83 -10.83 -11.12 10.63
CA ALA A 83 -10.24 -12.26 11.34
C ALA A 83 -10.86 -12.32 12.75
N PRO A 84 -11.71 -13.31 13.08
CA PRO A 84 -12.12 -13.51 14.46
C PRO A 84 -10.86 -13.80 15.28
N ALA A 85 -10.65 -13.02 16.33
CA ALA A 85 -9.71 -13.39 17.38
C ALA A 85 -10.14 -14.78 17.89
N THR A 86 -9.28 -15.78 17.68
CA THR A 86 -9.44 -17.11 18.30
C THR A 86 -8.36 -17.24 19.36
#